data_AF-M4V9C4-F1
#
_entry.id   AF-M4V9C4-F1
#
_cell.length_a   1.000
_cell.length_b   1.000
_cell.length_c   1.000
_cell.angle_alpha   90.00
_cell.angle_beta   90.00
_cell.angle_gamma   90.00
#
_symmetry.space_group_name_H-M   'P 1'
#
loop_
_entity.id
_entity.type
_entity.pdbx_description
1 polymer ?
#
loop_
_entity_poly.entity_id
_entity_poly.type
_entity_poly.pdbx_seq_one_letter_code
_entity_poly.pdbx_strand_id
1 'polypeptide(L)'
;MSKRKVSVPERKTDQSSDRVESKQVLRFIGISLAGGKSDKACIAVLEYYPENKKVFLSRLFEKIKSEEKISGDLKIHELIEQNHESTPYVAFDTAWNLPSCLTCKLKCPGYENCHEPHIEWMWRHWQDKQKKKRPKKLFTPYTQRCIEMYLQTELEESFNLHHAMGANSAPLLARASFIRRRLTSNFIEVYPKLTLWRLGKSLNMMKSQLRGHKAAFGGDAARSQFLTALNEHNIAFVYHQDMKLMVENGHAFDAFLCGFTAYLKYKKLTEDRPKGFPKVEDWIEFPKQDLKIKDFF
;
A
#
# COMPACT_ATOMS: atom_id res chain seq x y z
N MET A 1 80.12 -19.49 -2.61
CA MET A 1 78.84 -19.17 -3.30
C MET A 1 77.99 -20.45 -3.29
N SER A 2 76.96 -20.55 -2.45
CA SER A 2 75.56 -20.09 -2.69
C SER A 2 74.81 -21.01 -3.67
N LYS A 3 73.67 -21.63 -3.38
CA LYS A 3 72.72 -21.62 -2.25
C LYS A 3 71.83 -22.88 -2.39
N ARG A 4 71.49 -23.52 -1.26
CA ARG A 4 70.34 -24.44 -1.14
C ARG A 4 69.04 -23.67 -1.47
N LYS A 5 68.14 -24.26 -2.27
CA LYS A 5 66.75 -23.78 -2.41
C LYS A 5 65.81 -24.70 -1.64
N VAL A 6 65.00 -24.07 -0.79
CA VAL A 6 63.97 -24.62 0.07
C VAL A 6 62.64 -24.67 -0.70
N SER A 7 61.83 -25.66 -0.31
CA SER A 7 60.49 -26.04 -0.76
C SER A 7 59.41 -24.95 -0.74
N VAL A 8 58.42 -25.07 -1.63
CA VAL A 8 57.06 -24.53 -1.44
C VAL A 8 56.07 -25.69 -1.61
N PRO A 9 55.18 -25.96 -0.65
CA PRO A 9 54.17 -27.01 -0.79
C PRO A 9 52.98 -26.53 -1.63
N GLU A 10 52.54 -27.37 -2.57
CA GLU A 10 51.33 -27.18 -3.35
C GLU A 10 50.09 -27.13 -2.44
N ARG A 11 49.45 -25.96 -2.37
CA ARG A 11 48.11 -25.84 -1.78
C ARG A 11 47.12 -26.47 -2.75
N LYS A 12 46.52 -27.59 -2.32
CA LYS A 12 45.31 -28.16 -2.88
C LYS A 12 44.24 -27.07 -2.99
N THR A 13 43.79 -26.82 -4.21
CA THR A 13 42.54 -26.10 -4.48
C THR A 13 41.39 -27.00 -4.06
N ASP A 14 40.88 -26.81 -2.84
CA ASP A 14 39.54 -27.26 -2.48
C ASP A 14 38.54 -26.43 -3.29
N GLN A 15 38.08 -27.00 -4.39
CA GLN A 15 36.86 -26.56 -5.06
C GLN A 15 35.66 -27.08 -4.28
N SER A 16 35.40 -26.51 -3.10
CA SER A 16 34.08 -26.56 -2.48
C SER A 16 33.35 -25.29 -2.88
N SER A 17 32.72 -25.32 -4.05
CA SER A 17 31.75 -24.31 -4.46
C SER A 17 30.50 -24.45 -3.60
N ASP A 18 30.54 -23.89 -2.39
CA ASP A 18 29.33 -23.54 -1.65
C ASP A 18 28.64 -22.41 -2.41
N ARG A 19 27.88 -22.78 -3.43
CA ARG A 19 26.77 -21.96 -3.88
C ARG A 19 25.75 -22.00 -2.75
N VAL A 20 25.89 -21.04 -1.82
CA VAL A 20 24.78 -20.66 -0.95
C VAL A 20 23.68 -20.21 -1.88
N GLU A 21 22.72 -21.10 -2.16
CA GLU A 21 21.43 -20.72 -2.74
C GLU A 21 20.89 -19.62 -1.82
N SER A 22 20.93 -18.38 -2.32
CA SER A 22 20.42 -17.24 -1.58
C SER A 22 18.95 -17.51 -1.31
N LYS A 23 18.62 -17.77 -0.04
CA LYS A 23 17.24 -17.92 0.42
C LYS A 23 16.42 -16.76 -0.15
N GLN A 24 15.40 -17.07 -0.94
CA GLN A 24 14.67 -16.06 -1.70
C GLN A 24 13.84 -15.19 -0.75
N VAL A 25 14.41 -14.06 -0.33
CA VAL A 25 13.72 -13.03 0.44
C VAL A 25 12.80 -12.26 -0.52
N LEU A 26 11.54 -12.10 -0.13
CA LEU A 26 10.56 -11.31 -0.89
C LEU A 26 10.41 -9.93 -0.27
N ARG A 27 10.34 -8.90 -1.12
CA ARG A 27 10.23 -7.50 -0.71
C ARG A 27 8.87 -6.92 -1.07
N PHE A 28 8.27 -6.18 -0.16
CA PHE A 28 7.02 -5.47 -0.41
C PHE A 28 7.23 -3.99 -0.15
N ILE A 29 6.94 -3.16 -1.14
CA ILE A 29 7.18 -1.72 -1.06
C ILE A 29 5.85 -1.03 -0.82
N GLY A 30 5.76 -0.21 0.21
CA GLY A 30 4.64 0.66 0.48
C GLY A 30 5.03 2.12 0.34
N ILE A 31 4.18 2.91 -0.30
CA ILE A 31 4.45 4.31 -0.62
C ILE A 31 3.26 5.13 -0.14
N SER A 32 3.54 6.08 0.77
CA SER A 32 2.61 7.15 1.07
C SER A 32 3.03 8.41 0.33
N LEU A 33 2.21 8.84 -0.62
CA LEU A 33 2.49 10.04 -1.41
C LEU A 33 1.99 11.30 -0.70
N ALA A 34 2.72 12.38 -0.95
CA ALA A 34 2.32 13.74 -0.62
C ALA A 34 2.33 14.60 -1.89
N GLY A 35 1.96 15.88 -1.77
CA GLY A 35 2.07 16.82 -2.89
C GLY A 35 3.51 16.87 -3.44
N GLY A 36 3.68 17.00 -4.75
CA GLY A 36 5.00 16.90 -5.39
C GLY A 36 6.05 17.93 -4.96
N LYS A 37 5.63 19.02 -4.30
CA LYS A 37 6.51 20.04 -3.71
C LYS A 37 6.74 19.86 -2.20
N SER A 38 6.13 18.85 -1.59
CA SER A 38 6.26 18.54 -0.17
C SER A 38 7.34 17.47 0.03
N ASP A 39 8.00 17.55 1.18
CA ASP A 39 8.92 16.56 1.72
C ASP A 39 8.22 15.57 2.65
N LYS A 40 6.95 15.23 2.42
CA LYS A 40 6.21 14.30 3.30
C LYS A 40 6.10 12.89 2.76
N ALA A 41 6.43 12.67 1.48
CA ALA A 41 6.37 11.35 0.89
C ALA A 41 7.33 10.39 1.60
N CYS A 42 6.85 9.18 1.89
CA CYS A 42 7.59 8.16 2.61
C CYS A 42 7.48 6.81 1.90
N ILE A 43 8.52 5.98 2.03
CA ILE A 43 8.57 4.61 1.50
C ILE A 43 8.95 3.65 2.63
N ALA A 44 8.20 2.56 2.76
CA ALA A 44 8.53 1.44 3.61
C ALA A 44 8.86 0.21 2.76
N VAL A 45 9.95 -0.48 3.08
CA VAL A 45 10.33 -1.76 2.47
C VAL A 45 10.18 -2.85 3.52
N LEU A 46 9.29 -3.79 3.27
CA LEU A 46 9.10 -4.95 4.13
C LEU A 46 9.77 -6.18 3.49
N GLU A 47 10.48 -6.96 4.29
CA GLU A 47 11.08 -8.22 3.87
C GLU A 47 10.34 -9.39 4.49
N TYR A 48 9.89 -10.33 3.66
CA TYR A 48 9.30 -11.59 4.07
C TYR A 48 10.28 -12.72 3.82
N TYR A 49 10.50 -13.52 4.85
CA TYR A 49 11.35 -14.71 4.86
C TYR A 49 10.45 -15.94 4.84
N PRO A 50 10.23 -16.59 3.68
CA PRO A 50 9.24 -17.67 3.54
C PRO A 50 9.49 -18.85 4.48
N GLU A 51 10.76 -19.22 4.67
CA GLU A 51 11.16 -20.33 5.54
C GLU A 51 10.78 -20.08 7.00
N ASN A 52 11.04 -18.86 7.49
CA ASN A 52 10.74 -18.49 8.87
C ASN A 52 9.29 -18.03 9.06
N LYS A 53 8.56 -17.80 7.96
CA LYS A 53 7.25 -17.18 7.92
C LYS A 53 7.18 -15.85 8.70
N LYS A 54 8.26 -15.07 8.64
CA LYS A 54 8.38 -13.78 9.32
C LYS A 54 8.47 -12.63 8.33
N VAL A 55 7.84 -11.52 8.67
CA VAL A 55 7.92 -10.25 7.95
C VAL A 55 8.54 -9.18 8.85
N PHE A 56 9.43 -8.39 8.26
CA PHE A 56 10.20 -7.35 8.94
C PHE A 56 10.05 -6.04 8.18
N LEU A 57 9.98 -4.92 8.88
CA LEU A 57 10.30 -3.63 8.27
C LEU A 57 11.82 -3.54 8.13
N SER A 58 12.33 -3.61 6.90
CA SER A 58 13.78 -3.61 6.65
C SER A 58 14.34 -2.21 6.45
N ARG A 59 13.59 -1.33 5.79
CA ARG A 59 13.97 0.06 5.55
C ARG A 59 12.76 0.98 5.58
N LEU A 60 12.94 2.16 6.15
CA LEU A 60 11.97 3.25 6.15
C LEU A 60 12.65 4.52 5.64
N PHE A 61 12.19 5.02 4.51
CA PHE A 61 12.66 6.26 3.90
C PHE A 61 11.65 7.35 4.16
N GLU A 62 12.06 8.36 4.91
CA GLU A 62 11.24 9.52 5.21
C GLU A 62 11.68 10.75 4.44
N LYS A 63 10.77 11.71 4.37
CA LYS A 63 11.01 13.04 3.86
C LYS A 63 11.59 13.11 2.45
N ILE A 64 11.04 12.29 1.56
CA ILE A 64 11.48 12.26 0.16
C ILE A 64 11.15 13.59 -0.49
N LYS A 65 12.20 14.34 -0.82
CA LYS A 65 12.15 15.68 -1.41
C LYS A 65 13.11 15.81 -2.58
N SER A 66 12.84 16.80 -3.41
CA SER A 66 13.75 17.20 -4.47
C SER A 66 14.99 17.88 -3.89
N GLU A 67 16.15 17.59 -4.48
CA GLU A 67 17.45 18.19 -4.16
C GLU A 67 18.11 18.64 -5.46
N GLU A 68 18.36 19.94 -5.59
CA GLU A 68 18.94 20.54 -6.79
C GLU A 68 18.27 20.08 -8.10
N LYS A 69 18.94 19.20 -8.86
CA LYS A 69 18.49 18.65 -10.16
C LYS A 69 17.84 17.27 -10.04
N ILE A 70 17.77 16.69 -8.84
CA ILE A 70 17.19 15.38 -8.56
C ILE A 70 15.79 15.58 -7.97
N SER A 71 14.77 15.17 -8.72
CA SER A 71 13.39 15.24 -8.22
C SER A 71 13.15 14.18 -7.13
N GLY A 72 12.25 14.48 -6.19
CA GLY A 72 11.79 13.48 -5.21
C GLY A 72 11.17 12.24 -5.88
N ASP A 73 10.55 12.40 -7.05
CA ASP A 73 9.99 11.28 -7.81
C ASP A 73 11.08 10.35 -8.38
N LEU A 74 12.21 10.90 -8.84
CA LEU A 74 13.35 10.10 -9.28
C LEU A 74 13.92 9.25 -8.13
N LYS A 75 13.97 9.82 -6.91
CA LYS A 75 14.36 9.04 -5.72
C LYS A 75 13.39 7.88 -5.45
N ILE A 76 12.09 8.10 -5.65
CA ILE A 76 11.09 7.03 -5.54
C ILE A 76 11.35 5.94 -6.60
N HIS A 77 11.65 6.33 -7.85
CA HIS A 77 12.02 5.38 -8.92
C HIS A 77 13.23 4.54 -8.52
N GLU A 78 14.33 5.17 -8.13
CA GLU A 78 15.57 4.50 -7.74
C GLU A 78 15.35 3.52 -6.57
N LEU A 79 14.57 3.92 -5.56
CA LEU A 79 14.27 3.05 -4.42
C LEU A 79 13.43 1.83 -4.80
N ILE A 80 12.51 1.97 -5.76
CA ILE A 80 11.73 0.83 -6.27
C ILE A 80 12.63 -0.09 -7.11
N GLU A 81 13.42 0.48 -8.03
CA GLU A 81 14.29 -0.29 -8.92
C GLU A 81 15.39 -1.05 -8.18
N GLN A 82 15.97 -0.47 -7.12
CA GLN A 82 16.93 -1.15 -6.25
C GLN A 82 16.40 -2.46 -5.63
N ASN A 83 15.08 -2.63 -5.57
CA ASN A 83 14.42 -3.78 -4.95
C ASN A 83 13.62 -4.63 -5.96
N HIS A 84 13.63 -4.30 -7.25
CA HIS A 84 12.64 -4.80 -8.22
C HIS A 84 12.62 -6.33 -8.39
N GLU A 85 13.79 -6.98 -8.43
CA GLU A 85 13.91 -8.42 -8.72
C GLU A 85 13.15 -9.30 -7.74
N SER A 86 13.09 -8.87 -6.48
CA SER A 86 12.43 -9.60 -5.39
C SER A 86 11.11 -8.97 -4.95
N THR A 87 10.56 -8.01 -5.71
CA THR A 87 9.37 -7.25 -5.29
C THR A 87 8.11 -7.71 -6.02
N PRO A 88 7.23 -8.51 -5.38
CA PRO A 88 6.00 -8.95 -6.04
C PRO A 88 5.03 -7.80 -6.27
N TYR A 89 4.96 -6.84 -5.34
CA TYR A 89 4.02 -5.73 -5.36
C TYR A 89 4.61 -4.43 -4.79
N VAL A 90 4.23 -3.31 -5.42
CA VAL A 90 4.43 -1.95 -4.93
C VAL A 90 3.06 -1.34 -4.64
N ALA A 91 2.84 -0.87 -3.42
CA ALA A 91 1.56 -0.35 -2.94
C ALA A 91 1.57 1.17 -2.80
N PHE A 92 0.58 1.85 -3.39
CA PHE A 92 0.33 3.28 -3.19
C PHE A 92 -0.89 3.51 -2.31
N ASP A 93 -0.85 4.54 -1.46
CA ASP A 93 -1.99 5.02 -0.66
C ASP A 93 -2.99 5.89 -1.44
N THR A 94 -2.85 5.96 -2.76
CA THR A 94 -3.62 6.82 -3.64
C THR A 94 -3.88 6.16 -4.99
N ALA A 95 -4.97 6.58 -5.64
CA ALA A 95 -5.31 6.16 -6.99
C ALA A 95 -4.24 6.59 -7.99
N TRP A 96 -4.05 5.85 -9.08
CA TRP A 96 -3.19 6.27 -10.20
C TRP A 96 -3.88 6.15 -11.57
N ASN A 97 -5.07 5.56 -11.58
CA ASN A 97 -5.95 5.45 -12.73
C ASN A 97 -7.04 6.51 -12.59
N LEU A 98 -7.32 7.20 -13.68
CA LEU A 98 -8.41 8.17 -13.74
C LEU A 98 -9.76 7.44 -13.64
N PRO A 99 -10.81 8.07 -13.07
CA PRO A 99 -12.17 7.56 -13.18
C PRO A 99 -12.54 7.19 -14.62
N SER A 100 -13.27 6.09 -14.79
CA SER A 100 -13.60 5.51 -16.11
C SER A 100 -14.24 6.51 -17.07
N CYS A 101 -15.05 7.45 -16.57
CA CYS A 101 -15.65 8.51 -17.40
C CYS A 101 -14.63 9.49 -18.01
N LEU A 102 -13.48 9.71 -17.38
CA LEU A 102 -12.44 10.61 -17.90
C LEU A 102 -11.55 9.95 -18.97
N THR A 103 -11.59 8.63 -19.07
CA THR A 103 -10.85 7.86 -20.10
C THR A 103 -11.78 7.23 -21.14
N CYS A 104 -13.09 7.45 -20.97
CA CYS A 104 -14.12 6.93 -21.86
C CYS A 104 -13.97 7.51 -23.28
N LYS A 105 -14.07 6.64 -24.29
CA LYS A 105 -13.95 7.01 -25.71
C LYS A 105 -15.29 7.32 -26.38
N LEU A 106 -16.41 7.10 -25.68
CA LEU A 106 -17.74 7.37 -26.21
C LEU A 106 -17.98 8.87 -26.33
N LYS A 107 -18.82 9.27 -27.30
CA LYS A 107 -19.47 10.58 -27.25
C LYS A 107 -20.45 10.54 -26.07
N CYS A 108 -20.06 11.15 -24.96
CA CYS A 108 -20.78 11.02 -23.69
C CYS A 108 -22.25 11.44 -23.83
N PRO A 109 -23.22 10.55 -23.56
CA PRO A 109 -24.65 10.88 -23.59
C PRO A 109 -25.15 11.55 -22.29
N GLY A 110 -24.25 11.88 -21.36
CA GLY A 110 -24.56 12.17 -19.96
C GLY A 110 -24.66 10.89 -19.14
N TYR A 111 -24.25 10.92 -17.87
CA TYR A 111 -24.30 9.72 -17.02
C TYR A 111 -25.74 9.34 -16.65
N GLU A 112 -26.71 10.22 -16.87
CA GLU A 112 -28.15 9.99 -16.76
C GLU A 112 -28.67 8.97 -17.79
N ASN A 113 -28.04 8.93 -18.98
CA ASN A 113 -28.44 8.06 -20.11
C ASN A 113 -27.33 7.08 -20.52
N CYS A 114 -26.29 6.93 -19.68
CA CYS A 114 -25.13 6.09 -20.00
C CYS A 114 -25.33 4.66 -19.49
N HIS A 115 -25.12 3.69 -20.38
CA HIS A 115 -25.22 2.26 -20.11
C HIS A 115 -23.86 1.57 -19.88
N GLU A 116 -22.81 2.35 -19.69
CA GLU A 116 -21.51 1.78 -19.33
C GLU A 116 -21.61 1.05 -17.98
N PRO A 117 -20.98 -0.12 -17.80
CA PRO A 117 -21.18 -0.96 -16.62
C PRO A 117 -20.92 -0.26 -15.28
N HIS A 118 -19.94 0.66 -15.24
CA HIS A 118 -19.62 1.43 -14.04
C HIS A 118 -20.72 2.46 -13.71
N ILE A 119 -21.30 3.12 -14.72
CA ILE A 119 -22.41 4.06 -14.51
C ILE A 119 -23.66 3.33 -14.05
N GLU A 120 -24.03 2.22 -14.69
CA GLU A 120 -25.18 1.43 -14.26
C GLU A 120 -25.03 0.93 -12.83
N TRP A 121 -23.82 0.49 -12.45
CA TRP A 121 -23.52 0.09 -11.09
C TRP A 121 -23.69 1.27 -10.10
N MET A 122 -23.14 2.45 -10.41
CA MET A 122 -23.26 3.64 -9.55
C MET A 122 -24.73 4.06 -9.37
N TRP A 123 -25.55 4.00 -10.43
CA TRP A 123 -26.98 4.27 -10.35
C TRP A 123 -27.73 3.26 -9.48
N ARG A 124 -27.53 1.97 -9.72
CA ARG A 124 -28.14 0.91 -8.91
C ARG A 124 -27.78 1.08 -7.43
N HIS A 125 -26.49 1.28 -7.16
CA HIS A 125 -25.98 1.53 -5.82
C HIS A 125 -26.63 2.77 -5.18
N TRP A 126 -26.70 3.89 -5.90
CA TRP A 126 -27.32 5.13 -5.40
C TRP A 126 -28.82 4.96 -5.12
N GLN A 127 -29.56 4.29 -6.02
CA GLN A 127 -30.98 3.99 -5.85
C GLN A 127 -31.24 3.09 -4.63
N ASP A 128 -30.42 2.07 -4.43
CA ASP A 128 -30.54 1.19 -3.25
C ASP A 128 -30.27 1.94 -1.95
N LYS A 129 -29.34 2.91 -1.96
CA LYS A 129 -29.14 3.79 -0.80
C LYS A 129 -30.30 4.75 -0.61
N GLN A 130 -30.89 5.30 -1.67
CA GLN A 130 -32.07 6.17 -1.55
C GLN A 130 -33.21 5.51 -0.77
N LYS A 131 -33.46 4.21 -1.02
CA LYS A 131 -34.49 3.42 -0.32
C LYS A 131 -34.25 3.35 1.19
N LYS A 132 -32.98 3.29 1.63
CA LYS A 132 -32.60 3.22 3.05
C LYS A 132 -32.52 4.61 3.69
N LYS A 133 -31.91 5.57 2.99
CA LYS A 133 -31.68 6.95 3.43
C LYS A 133 -31.42 7.83 2.22
N ARG A 134 -32.23 8.88 2.05
CA ARG A 134 -32.08 9.81 0.92
C ARG A 134 -30.70 10.50 0.96
N PRO A 135 -29.78 10.23 0.03
CA PRO A 135 -28.49 10.90 -0.03
C PRO A 135 -28.69 12.37 -0.39
N LYS A 136 -27.89 13.26 0.22
CA LYS A 136 -27.99 14.70 -0.01
C LYS A 136 -27.46 15.16 -1.37
N LYS A 137 -26.56 14.37 -1.97
CA LYS A 137 -25.86 14.71 -3.21
C LYS A 137 -25.85 13.50 -4.14
N LEU A 138 -25.92 13.77 -5.44
CA LEU A 138 -25.72 12.78 -6.48
C LEU A 138 -24.23 12.44 -6.58
N PHE A 139 -23.91 11.24 -7.06
CA PHE A 139 -22.53 10.88 -7.36
C PHE A 139 -22.03 11.64 -8.59
N THR A 140 -20.71 11.74 -8.74
CA THR A 140 -20.04 12.46 -9.82
C THR A 140 -18.99 11.53 -10.46
N PRO A 141 -19.33 10.80 -11.54
CA PRO A 141 -18.47 9.74 -12.06
C PRO A 141 -17.19 10.23 -12.73
N TYR A 142 -17.08 11.53 -12.98
CA TYR A 142 -15.86 12.19 -13.42
C TYR A 142 -14.91 12.53 -12.25
N THR A 143 -15.36 12.46 -10.99
CA THR A 143 -14.49 12.57 -9.81
C THR A 143 -14.35 11.30 -9.00
N GLN A 144 -15.43 10.52 -8.94
CA GLN A 144 -15.59 9.32 -8.11
C GLN A 144 -15.50 8.04 -8.94
N ARG A 145 -14.97 6.99 -8.32
CA ARG A 145 -14.96 5.60 -8.79
C ARG A 145 -15.94 4.77 -7.98
N CYS A 146 -16.32 3.61 -8.52
CA CYS A 146 -17.25 2.68 -7.86
C CYS A 146 -16.74 2.23 -6.47
N ILE A 147 -15.42 2.05 -6.34
CA ILE A 147 -14.80 1.61 -5.09
C ILE A 147 -15.03 2.59 -3.94
N GLU A 148 -15.03 3.90 -4.19
CA GLU A 148 -15.24 4.90 -3.14
C GLU A 148 -16.66 4.84 -2.58
N MET A 149 -17.65 4.61 -3.44
CA MET A 149 -19.04 4.39 -3.03
C MET A 149 -19.21 3.07 -2.26
N TYR A 150 -18.51 2.02 -2.71
CA TYR A 150 -18.51 0.72 -2.06
C TYR A 150 -17.94 0.79 -0.63
N LEU A 151 -16.72 1.33 -0.47
CA LEU A 151 -16.07 1.47 0.84
C LEU A 151 -16.89 2.32 1.82
N GLN A 152 -17.58 3.34 1.31
CA GLN A 152 -18.40 4.20 2.14
C GLN A 152 -19.61 3.49 2.75
N THR A 153 -20.11 2.42 2.13
CA THR A 153 -21.48 1.98 2.41
C THR A 153 -21.73 0.47 2.47
N GLU A 154 -20.82 -0.37 1.98
CA GLU A 154 -20.98 -1.84 1.96
C GLU A 154 -20.10 -2.55 3.00
N LEU A 155 -19.19 -1.82 3.65
CA LEU A 155 -18.28 -2.36 4.67
C LEU A 155 -18.87 -2.30 6.08
N GLU A 156 -18.14 -2.90 7.04
CA GLU A 156 -18.52 -3.01 8.45
C GLU A 156 -18.74 -1.66 9.16
N GLU A 157 -18.15 -0.59 8.64
CA GLU A 157 -18.48 0.79 8.96
C GLU A 157 -18.27 1.69 7.73
N SER A 158 -18.64 2.96 7.84
CA SER A 158 -18.48 3.90 6.73
C SER A 158 -17.05 4.39 6.59
N PHE A 159 -16.39 4.02 5.49
CA PHE A 159 -15.06 4.48 5.14
C PHE A 159 -15.14 5.56 4.06
N ASN A 160 -14.96 6.82 4.46
CA ASN A 160 -14.96 7.96 3.55
C ASN A 160 -13.58 8.13 2.91
N LEU A 161 -13.37 7.47 1.77
CA LEU A 161 -12.23 7.70 0.90
C LEU A 161 -12.44 9.00 0.11
N HIS A 162 -11.39 9.81 -0.04
CA HIS A 162 -11.44 10.98 -0.90
C HIS A 162 -11.60 10.55 -2.36
N HIS A 163 -12.45 11.24 -3.12
CA HIS A 163 -12.67 10.93 -4.54
C HIS A 163 -11.34 11.00 -5.30
N ALA A 164 -11.11 10.08 -6.24
CA ALA A 164 -9.86 9.98 -7.01
C ALA A 164 -9.44 11.32 -7.66
N MET A 165 -10.40 12.03 -8.25
CA MET A 165 -10.20 13.38 -8.83
C MET A 165 -10.80 14.50 -7.97
N GLY A 166 -10.84 14.33 -6.65
CA GLY A 166 -11.15 15.40 -5.69
C GLY A 166 -9.99 16.38 -5.53
N ALA A 167 -10.24 17.57 -4.96
CA ALA A 167 -9.27 18.66 -4.89
C ALA A 167 -7.91 18.27 -4.26
N ASN A 168 -7.92 17.42 -3.23
CA ASN A 168 -6.69 16.98 -2.55
C ASN A 168 -6.08 15.72 -3.18
N SER A 169 -6.90 14.84 -3.76
CA SER A 169 -6.44 13.55 -4.31
C SER A 169 -5.96 13.65 -5.75
N ALA A 170 -6.54 14.55 -6.57
CA ALA A 170 -6.20 14.66 -7.99
C ALA A 170 -4.70 14.92 -8.24
N PRO A 171 -4.01 15.80 -7.48
CA PRO A 171 -2.56 15.97 -7.62
C PRO A 171 -1.77 14.71 -7.23
N LEU A 172 -2.23 13.97 -6.22
CA LEU A 172 -1.60 12.71 -5.80
C LEU A 172 -1.78 11.63 -6.87
N LEU A 173 -2.96 11.57 -7.50
CA LEU A 173 -3.25 10.68 -8.60
C LEU A 173 -2.35 10.96 -9.80
N ALA A 174 -2.24 12.22 -10.19
CA ALA A 174 -1.35 12.63 -11.28
C ALA A 174 0.10 12.22 -11.00
N ARG A 175 0.56 12.42 -9.75
CA ARG A 175 1.92 12.04 -9.31
C ARG A 175 2.12 10.52 -9.32
N ALA A 176 1.21 9.74 -8.75
CA ALA A 176 1.26 8.28 -8.76
C ALA A 176 1.25 7.71 -10.19
N SER A 177 0.37 8.25 -11.04
CA SER A 177 0.31 7.90 -12.46
C SER A 177 1.61 8.22 -13.19
N PHE A 178 2.22 9.37 -12.93
CA PHE A 178 3.51 9.76 -13.50
C PHE A 178 4.65 8.83 -13.07
N ILE A 179 4.76 8.53 -11.76
CA ILE A 179 5.79 7.63 -11.23
C ILE A 179 5.65 6.24 -11.88
N ARG A 180 4.43 5.70 -11.93
CA ARG A 180 4.18 4.36 -12.48
C ARG A 180 4.61 4.21 -13.95
N ARG A 181 4.52 5.26 -14.77
CA ARG A 181 4.81 5.19 -16.21
C ARG A 181 6.22 4.70 -16.56
N ARG A 182 7.18 4.79 -15.63
CA ARG A 182 8.58 4.40 -15.86
C ARG A 182 8.94 3.05 -15.24
N LEU A 183 7.98 2.37 -14.61
CA LEU A 183 8.23 1.17 -13.82
C LEU A 183 7.43 -0.02 -14.38
N THR A 184 8.02 -1.21 -14.28
CA THR A 184 7.41 -2.48 -14.73
C THR A 184 6.84 -3.32 -13.59
N SER A 185 6.94 -2.84 -12.35
CA SER A 185 6.46 -3.53 -11.15
C SER A 185 4.93 -3.74 -11.16
N ASN A 186 4.44 -4.70 -10.38
CA ASN A 186 3.01 -4.84 -10.16
C ASN A 186 2.55 -3.84 -9.09
N PHE A 187 1.68 -2.91 -9.48
CA PHE A 187 1.17 -1.87 -8.57
C PHE A 187 -0.18 -2.25 -7.96
N ILE A 188 -0.37 -1.93 -6.69
CA ILE A 188 -1.63 -2.11 -5.95
C ILE A 188 -2.02 -0.85 -5.18
N GLU A 189 -3.32 -0.59 -5.11
CA GLU A 189 -3.87 0.61 -4.48
C GLU A 189 -4.33 0.17 -3.11
N VAL A 190 -3.99 0.93 -2.08
CA VAL A 190 -4.29 0.58 -0.70
C VAL A 190 -4.99 1.76 -0.06
N TYR A 191 -5.95 1.46 0.81
CA TYR A 191 -6.49 2.44 1.74
C TYR A 191 -5.98 2.13 3.15
N PRO A 192 -4.87 2.77 3.62
CA PRO A 192 -4.20 2.42 4.87
C PRO A 192 -5.13 2.35 6.09
N LYS A 193 -6.12 3.25 6.16
CA LYS A 193 -7.10 3.28 7.25
C LYS A 193 -7.87 1.96 7.38
N LEU A 194 -8.21 1.32 6.27
CA LEU A 194 -8.96 0.06 6.29
C LEU A 194 -8.04 -1.11 6.68
N THR A 195 -6.77 -1.07 6.26
CA THR A 195 -5.74 -2.00 6.75
C THR A 195 -5.58 -1.90 8.25
N LEU A 196 -5.40 -0.69 8.78
CA LEU A 196 -5.34 -0.42 10.21
C LEU A 196 -6.58 -0.95 10.93
N TRP A 197 -7.76 -0.66 10.39
CA TRP A 197 -9.02 -1.05 11.02
C TRP A 197 -9.15 -2.57 11.17
N ARG A 198 -9.01 -3.31 10.07
CA ARG A 198 -9.22 -4.77 10.09
C ARG A 198 -8.13 -5.50 10.86
N LEU A 199 -6.87 -5.09 10.72
CA LEU A 199 -5.78 -5.65 11.55
C LEU A 199 -5.96 -5.29 13.02
N GLY A 200 -6.27 -4.04 13.34
CA GLY A 200 -6.49 -3.61 14.71
C GLY A 200 -7.64 -4.37 15.37
N LYS A 201 -8.71 -4.67 14.62
CA LYS A 201 -9.79 -5.55 15.08
C LYS A 201 -9.31 -6.98 15.37
N SER A 202 -8.45 -7.56 14.52
CA SER A 202 -7.84 -8.88 14.76
C SER A 202 -6.91 -8.90 15.98
N LEU A 203 -6.33 -7.75 16.32
CA LEU A 203 -5.48 -7.50 17.49
C LEU A 203 -6.27 -7.11 18.75
N ASN A 204 -7.61 -7.24 18.72
CA ASN A 204 -8.50 -6.86 19.83
C ASN A 204 -8.40 -5.39 20.28
N MET A 205 -7.98 -4.47 19.40
CA MET A 205 -7.93 -3.05 19.70
C MET A 205 -9.32 -2.42 19.75
N MET A 206 -9.47 -1.37 20.54
CA MET A 206 -10.72 -0.61 20.66
C MET A 206 -10.97 0.22 19.41
N LYS A 207 -12.25 0.32 19.00
CA LYS A 207 -12.66 1.11 17.82
C LYS A 207 -12.24 2.59 17.90
N SER A 208 -12.21 3.16 19.11
CA SER A 208 -11.76 4.54 19.36
C SER A 208 -10.30 4.76 18.95
N GLN A 209 -9.43 3.78 19.19
CA GLN A 209 -8.01 3.82 18.84
C GLN A 209 -7.82 3.77 17.32
N LEU A 210 -8.63 3.00 16.61
CA LEU A 210 -8.47 2.76 15.17
C LEU A 210 -8.95 3.93 14.28
N ARG A 211 -9.89 4.74 14.77
CA ARG A 211 -10.43 5.88 14.00
C ARG A 211 -9.48 7.07 13.92
N GLY A 212 -8.62 7.23 14.93
CA GLY A 212 -7.87 8.46 15.19
C GLY A 212 -6.44 8.51 14.65
N HIS A 213 -5.91 7.52 13.92
CA HIS A 213 -4.48 7.48 13.58
C HIS A 213 -3.96 8.66 12.74
N LYS A 214 -4.84 9.40 12.04
CA LYS A 214 -4.49 10.64 11.30
C LYS A 214 -4.85 11.93 12.05
N ALA A 215 -5.42 11.84 13.26
CA ALA A 215 -5.78 13.00 14.04
C ALA A 215 -4.53 13.75 14.51
N ALA A 216 -4.61 15.08 14.54
CA ALA A 216 -3.52 15.92 15.05
C ALA A 216 -3.24 15.67 16.54
N PHE A 217 -4.28 15.31 17.30
CA PHE A 217 -4.20 14.96 18.72
C PHE A 217 -4.53 13.48 18.90
N GLY A 218 -3.66 12.74 19.59
CA GLY A 218 -3.83 11.32 19.91
C GLY A 218 -3.63 10.35 18.74
N GLY A 219 -3.33 10.85 17.53
CA GLY A 219 -3.00 9.99 16.39
C GLY A 219 -1.68 9.24 16.57
N ASP A 220 -0.70 9.87 17.23
CA ASP A 220 0.55 9.28 17.69
C ASP A 220 0.31 8.11 18.67
N ALA A 221 -0.56 8.30 19.67
CA ALA A 221 -0.93 7.25 20.62
C ALA A 221 -1.60 6.06 19.93
N ALA A 222 -2.50 6.32 18.97
CA ALA A 222 -3.14 5.28 18.17
C ALA A 222 -2.14 4.48 17.33
N ARG A 223 -1.19 5.16 16.67
CA ARG A 223 -0.11 4.51 15.90
C ARG A 223 0.79 3.68 16.81
N SER A 224 1.18 4.21 17.97
CA SER A 224 2.03 3.54 18.94
C SER A 224 1.39 2.24 19.44
N GLN A 225 0.13 2.31 19.88
CA GLN A 225 -0.60 1.13 20.36
C GLN A 225 -0.74 0.05 19.29
N PHE A 226 -0.98 0.45 18.04
CA PHE A 226 -1.09 -0.51 16.93
C PHE A 226 0.25 -1.20 16.63
N LEU A 227 1.35 -0.44 16.56
CA LEU A 227 2.69 -0.99 16.30
C LEU A 227 3.15 -1.91 17.42
N THR A 228 2.88 -1.55 18.69
CA THR A 228 3.17 -2.40 19.85
C THR A 228 2.40 -3.71 19.77
N ALA A 229 1.08 -3.65 19.52
CA ALA A 229 0.25 -4.85 19.38
C ALA A 229 0.73 -5.76 18.23
N LEU A 230 1.11 -5.19 17.08
CA LEU A 230 1.68 -5.97 15.96
C LEU A 230 2.95 -6.73 16.35
N ASN A 231 3.83 -6.08 17.11
CA ASN A 231 5.11 -6.65 17.51
C ASN A 231 4.94 -7.71 18.62
N GLU A 232 4.09 -7.44 19.62
CA GLU A 232 3.74 -8.38 20.70
C GLU A 232 3.13 -9.68 20.15
N HIS A 233 2.29 -9.57 19.12
CA HIS A 233 1.70 -10.74 18.45
C HIS A 233 2.60 -11.35 17.37
N ASN A 234 3.84 -10.88 17.21
CA ASN A 234 4.82 -11.34 16.22
C ASN A 234 4.29 -11.36 14.78
N ILE A 235 3.35 -10.46 14.44
CA ILE A 235 2.75 -10.37 13.10
C ILE A 235 3.72 -9.71 12.13
N ALA A 236 4.38 -8.64 12.58
CA ALA A 236 5.43 -7.95 11.85
C ALA A 236 6.46 -7.45 12.85
N PHE A 237 7.73 -7.73 12.59
CA PHE A 237 8.81 -7.22 13.43
C PHE A 237 9.21 -5.81 12.97
N VAL A 238 9.21 -4.88 13.90
CA VAL A 238 9.61 -3.49 13.68
C VAL A 238 10.57 -3.10 14.78
N TYR A 239 11.73 -2.54 14.41
CA TYR A 239 12.69 -2.03 15.38
C TYR A 239 12.12 -0.82 16.12
N HIS A 240 12.51 -0.65 17.39
CA HIS A 240 12.00 0.43 18.23
C HIS A 240 12.23 1.83 17.62
N GLN A 241 13.36 2.02 16.93
CA GLN A 241 13.67 3.28 16.24
C GLN A 241 12.68 3.56 15.11
N ASP A 242 12.37 2.58 14.26
CA ASP A 242 11.40 2.74 13.18
C ASP A 242 9.97 2.89 13.71
N MET A 243 9.64 2.24 14.84
CA MET A 243 8.36 2.45 15.52
C MET A 243 8.20 3.92 15.92
N LYS A 244 9.23 4.51 16.55
CA LYS A 244 9.21 5.92 16.97
C LYS A 244 9.00 6.84 15.77
N LEU A 245 9.74 6.59 14.69
CA LEU A 245 9.60 7.32 13.43
C LEU A 245 8.17 7.28 12.88
N MET A 246 7.57 6.08 12.79
CA MET A 246 6.17 5.93 12.34
C MET A 246 5.14 6.55 13.30
N VAL A 247 5.42 6.56 14.61
CA VAL A 247 4.57 7.22 15.60
C VAL A 247 4.57 8.74 15.39
N GLU A 248 5.71 9.34 15.10
CA GLU A 248 5.86 10.79 14.86
C GLU A 248 5.40 11.20 13.45
N ASN A 249 5.60 10.34 12.46
CA ASN A 249 5.33 10.61 11.05
C ASN A 249 4.19 9.74 10.50
N GLY A 250 3.01 10.34 10.33
CA GLY A 250 1.84 9.64 9.80
C GLY A 250 2.01 9.09 8.37
N HIS A 251 2.83 9.72 7.52
CA HIS A 251 3.11 9.21 6.18
C HIS A 251 4.02 7.98 6.20
N ALA A 252 4.98 7.92 7.13
CA ALA A 252 5.80 6.74 7.34
C ALA A 252 4.94 5.55 7.79
N PHE A 253 3.98 5.80 8.70
CA PHE A 253 3.02 4.80 9.13
C PHE A 253 2.09 4.33 7.99
N ASP A 254 1.56 5.25 7.18
CA ASP A 254 0.74 4.89 6.01
C ASP A 254 1.54 4.09 4.96
N ALA A 255 2.80 4.45 4.74
CA ALA A 255 3.70 3.71 3.85
C ALA A 255 3.93 2.27 4.37
N PHE A 256 4.15 2.10 5.67
CA PHE A 256 4.23 0.77 6.29
C PHE A 256 2.94 -0.04 6.08
N LEU A 257 1.77 0.55 6.32
CA LEU A 257 0.49 -0.13 6.09
C LEU A 257 0.26 -0.50 4.62
N CYS A 258 0.71 0.33 3.68
CA CYS A 258 0.69 -0.01 2.25
C CYS A 258 1.53 -1.24 1.95
N GLY A 259 2.78 -1.26 2.41
CA GLY A 259 3.71 -2.37 2.18
C GLY A 259 3.24 -3.65 2.89
N PHE A 260 2.64 -3.52 4.07
CA PHE A 260 2.02 -4.64 4.77
C PHE A 260 0.81 -5.19 4.01
N THR A 261 -0.01 -4.32 3.40
CA THR A 261 -1.15 -4.77 2.56
C THR A 261 -0.67 -5.49 1.30
N ALA A 262 0.45 -5.06 0.70
CA ALA A 262 1.10 -5.78 -0.39
C ALA A 262 1.54 -7.21 0.03
N TYR A 263 2.11 -7.35 1.23
CA TYR A 263 2.39 -8.66 1.82
C TYR A 263 1.12 -9.51 1.99
N LEU A 264 0.04 -8.92 2.52
CA LEU A 264 -1.23 -9.62 2.69
C LEU A 264 -1.83 -10.09 1.36
N LYS A 265 -1.75 -9.27 0.31
CA LYS A 265 -2.19 -9.66 -1.03
C LYS A 265 -1.42 -10.87 -1.53
N TYR A 266 -0.10 -10.86 -1.38
CA TYR A 266 0.75 -12.00 -1.73
C TYR A 266 0.33 -13.28 -0.98
N LYS A 267 -0.03 -13.15 0.30
CA LYS A 267 -0.54 -14.26 1.12
C LYS A 267 -2.02 -14.60 0.88
N LYS A 268 -2.71 -13.92 -0.06
CA LYS A 268 -4.15 -14.07 -0.35
C LYS A 268 -5.04 -13.80 0.87
N LEU A 269 -4.62 -12.82 1.68
CA LEU A 269 -5.31 -12.35 2.89
C LEU A 269 -6.03 -11.01 2.67
N THR A 270 -6.17 -10.54 1.43
CA THR A 270 -6.99 -9.39 1.05
C THR A 270 -8.37 -9.80 0.56
N GLU A 271 -9.33 -8.88 0.61
CA GLU A 271 -10.67 -9.10 0.06
C GLU A 271 -10.65 -9.18 -1.45
N ASP A 272 -11.38 -10.16 -1.97
CA ASP A 272 -11.67 -10.25 -3.38
C ASP A 272 -12.71 -9.21 -3.79
N ARG A 273 -12.65 -8.82 -5.06
CA ARG A 273 -13.67 -7.98 -5.67
C ARG A 273 -15.05 -8.63 -5.53
N PRO A 274 -16.07 -7.92 -5.02
CA PRO A 274 -17.38 -8.48 -4.75
C PRO A 274 -18.12 -8.81 -6.04
N LYS A 275 -19.06 -9.76 -5.95
CA LYS A 275 -19.89 -10.17 -7.09
C LYS A 275 -20.67 -8.97 -7.61
N GLY A 276 -20.65 -8.79 -8.93
CA GLY A 276 -21.37 -7.70 -9.61
C GLY A 276 -20.66 -6.34 -9.62
N PHE A 277 -19.46 -6.22 -9.03
CA PHE A 277 -18.65 -5.01 -9.19
C PHE A 277 -18.13 -4.88 -10.63
N PRO A 278 -18.12 -3.67 -11.23
CA PRO A 278 -17.73 -3.49 -12.63
C PRO A 278 -16.30 -3.97 -12.89
N LYS A 279 -16.10 -4.78 -13.94
CA LYS A 279 -14.77 -5.34 -14.26
C LYS A 279 -13.74 -4.28 -14.64
N VAL A 280 -14.21 -3.23 -15.31
CA VAL A 280 -13.40 -2.10 -15.81
C VAL A 280 -12.92 -1.16 -14.71
N GLU A 281 -13.54 -1.19 -13.53
CA GLU A 281 -13.18 -0.34 -12.40
C GLU A 281 -11.98 -0.90 -11.64
N ASP A 282 -11.22 -0.01 -11.01
CA ASP A 282 -10.14 -0.39 -10.11
C ASP A 282 -10.65 -1.08 -8.85
N TRP A 283 -9.79 -1.88 -8.25
CA TRP A 283 -10.01 -2.44 -6.92
C TRP A 283 -8.89 -1.97 -5.99
N ILE A 284 -9.29 -1.52 -4.80
CA ILE A 284 -8.36 -1.19 -3.72
C ILE A 284 -8.17 -2.45 -2.90
N GLU A 285 -6.91 -2.78 -2.60
CA GLU A 285 -6.54 -3.90 -1.76
C GLU A 285 -6.67 -3.51 -0.28
N PHE A 286 -7.32 -4.38 0.48
CA PHE A 286 -7.45 -4.26 1.93
C PHE A 286 -7.63 -5.65 2.55
N PRO A 287 -7.28 -5.83 3.83
CA PRO A 287 -7.31 -7.14 4.48
C PRO A 287 -8.72 -7.74 4.54
N LYS A 288 -8.85 -9.07 4.63
CA LYS A 288 -10.13 -9.74 4.90
C LYS A 288 -10.73 -9.31 6.25
N GLN A 289 -12.06 -9.31 6.35
CA GLN A 289 -12.75 -8.84 7.56
C GLN A 289 -12.45 -9.70 8.81
N ASP A 290 -12.43 -11.02 8.65
CA ASP A 290 -12.33 -11.97 9.77
C ASP A 290 -10.93 -12.55 9.96
N LEU A 291 -9.89 -11.74 9.67
CA LEU A 291 -8.51 -12.16 9.89
C LEU A 291 -8.26 -12.50 11.36
N LYS A 292 -7.60 -13.64 11.57
CA LYS A 292 -7.15 -14.11 12.87
C LYS A 292 -5.63 -14.10 12.91
N ILE A 293 -5.07 -13.94 14.11
CA ILE A 293 -3.61 -13.95 14.32
C ILE A 293 -2.95 -15.22 13.75
N LYS A 294 -3.66 -16.36 13.77
CA LYS A 294 -3.17 -17.62 13.20
C LYS A 294 -3.01 -17.60 11.67
N ASP A 295 -3.67 -16.69 10.96
CA ASP A 295 -3.64 -16.65 9.49
C ASP A 295 -2.30 -16.08 8.95
N PHE A 296 -1.47 -15.51 9.84
CA PHE A 296 -0.16 -14.95 9.52
C PHE A 296 0.98 -15.99 9.55
N PHE A 297 0.73 -17.18 10.11
CA PHE A 297 1.72 -18.26 10.33
C PHE A 297 1.33 -19.54 9.57
#